data_AF-A0A078RYW8-F1
#
_entry.id   AF-A0A078RYW8-F1
#
_cell.length_a   1.000
_cell.length_b   1.000
_cell.length_c   1.000
_cell.angle_alpha   90.00
_cell.angle_beta   90.00
_cell.angle_gamma   90.00
#
_symmetry.space_group_name_H-M   'P 1'
#
loop_
_entity.id
_entity.type
_entity.pdbx_description
1 polymer ?
#
loop_
_entity_poly.entity_id
_entity_poly.type
_entity_poly.pdbx_seq_one_letter_code
_entity_poly.pdbx_strand_id
1 'polypeptide(L)' 'MVEEELDETIHWLEIIAESEMIPANKLLGLQQEAHELYKIIVSSIVTTRNRLAKEV' A
#
# COMPACT_ATOMS: atom_id res chain seq x y z
N MET A 1 11.14 -3.68 1.68
CA MET A 1 10.51 -3.41 3.00
C MET A 1 8.99 -3.52 2.85
N VAL A 2 8.21 -3.71 3.92
CA VAL A 2 6.76 -4.04 3.80
C VAL A 2 5.97 -2.96 3.04
N GLU A 3 6.33 -1.70 3.21
CA GLU A 3 5.74 -0.58 2.47
C GLU A 3 6.08 -0.61 0.98
N GLU A 4 7.25 -1.10 0.60
CA GLU A 4 7.67 -1.23 -0.81
C GLU A 4 6.90 -2.38 -1.49
N GLU A 5 6.74 -3.51 -0.80
CA GLU A 5 5.94 -4.64 -1.31
C GLU A 5 4.47 -4.26 -1.54
N LEU A 6 3.91 -3.42 -0.65
CA LEU A 6 2.55 -2.89 -0.81
C LEU A 6 2.43 -1.89 -1.96
N ASP A 7 3.42 -1.01 -2.13
CA ASP A 7 3.47 -0.07 -3.25
C ASP A 7 3.56 -0.82 -4.59
N GLU A 8 4.42 -1.83 -4.68
CA GLU A 8 4.51 -2.70 -5.85
C GLU A 8 3.21 -3.46 -6.11
N THR A 9 2.52 -3.94 -5.06
CA THR A 9 1.22 -4.62 -5.20
C THR A 9 0.17 -3.68 -5.79
N ILE A 10 0.08 -2.44 -5.30
CA ILE A 10 -0.83 -1.42 -5.84
C ILE A 10 -0.52 -1.17 -7.32
N HIS A 11 0.76 -0.99 -7.65
CA HIS A 11 1.21 -0.79 -9.02
C HIS A 11 0.83 -1.95 -9.94
N TRP A 12 0.98 -3.21 -9.50
CA TRP A 12 0.56 -4.36 -10.29
C TRP A 12 -0.95 -4.42 -10.49
N LEU A 13 -1.75 -4.06 -9.49
CA LEU A 13 -3.20 -3.99 -9.64
C LEU A 13 -3.63 -2.94 -10.67
N GLU A 14 -2.94 -1.81 -10.74
CA GLU A 14 -3.14 -0.78 -11.78
C GLU A 14 -2.79 -1.32 -13.16
N ILE A 15 -1.62 -1.93 -13.36
CA ILE A 15 -1.21 -2.52 -14.64
C ILE A 15 -2.21 -3.60 -15.11
N ILE A 16 -2.67 -4.46 -14.20
CA ILE A 16 -3.65 -5.51 -14.53
C ILE A 16 -4.99 -4.90 -14.98
N ALA A 17 -5.41 -3.80 -14.35
CA ALA A 17 -6.63 -3.08 -14.74
C ALA A 17 -6.46 -2.40 -16.11
N GLU A 18 -5.34 -1.71 -16.33
CA GLU A 18 -5.02 -0.96 -17.55
C GLU A 18 -4.79 -1.87 -18.76
N SER A 19 -4.23 -3.06 -18.55
CA SER A 19 -4.03 -4.08 -19.59
C SER A 19 -5.30 -4.84 -19.95
N GLU A 20 -6.44 -4.50 -19.33
CA GLU A 20 -7.74 -5.18 -19.51
C GLU A 20 -7.71 -6.69 -19.21
N MET A 21 -6.68 -7.18 -18.50
CA MET A 21 -6.58 -8.58 -18.10
C MET A 21 -7.69 -8.96 -17.10
N ILE A 22 -8.04 -8.03 -16.21
CA ILE A 22 -9.17 -8.15 -15.28
C ILE A 22 -9.95 -6.84 -15.29
N PRO A 23 -11.30 -6.87 -15.36
CA PRO A 23 -12.10 -5.66 -15.24
C PRO A 23 -11.80 -4.88 -13.96
N ALA A 24 -11.52 -3.57 -14.09
CA ALA A 24 -11.15 -2.71 -12.96
C ALA A 24 -12.16 -2.76 -11.79
N ASN A 25 -13.44 -2.92 -12.08
CA ASN A 25 -14.49 -3.04 -11.05
C ASN A 25 -14.34 -4.27 -10.15
N LYS A 26 -13.65 -5.32 -10.61
CA LYS A 26 -13.32 -6.50 -9.80
C LYS A 26 -12.08 -6.31 -8.93
N LEU A 27 -11.23 -5.34 -9.28
CA LEU A 27 -9.99 -5.02 -8.56
C LEU A 27 -10.17 -3.89 -7.54
N LEU A 28 -11.23 -3.09 -7.66
CA LEU A 28 -11.54 -1.95 -6.81
C LEU A 28 -11.44 -2.25 -5.30
N GLY A 29 -11.97 -3.39 -4.86
CA GLY A 29 -11.89 -3.81 -3.46
C GLY A 29 -10.45 -4.10 -3.00
N LEU A 30 -9.66 -4.77 -3.84
CA LEU A 30 -8.26 -5.10 -3.56
C LEU A 30 -7.39 -3.84 -3.56
N GLN A 31 -7.59 -2.92 -4.52
CA GLN A 31 -6.88 -1.65 -4.57
C GLN A 31 -7.18 -0.80 -3.33
N GLN A 32 -8.45 -0.74 -2.91
CA GLN A 32 -8.84 -0.02 -1.70
C GLN A 32 -8.14 -0.61 -0.46
N GLU A 33 -8.22 -1.92 -0.27
CA GLU A 33 -7.60 -2.60 0.87
C GLU A 33 -6.08 -2.40 0.88
N ALA A 34 -5.41 -2.53 -0.28
CA ALA A 34 -3.97 -2.33 -0.39
C ALA A 34 -3.56 -0.90 0.02
N HIS A 35 -4.32 0.13 -0.38
CA HIS A 35 -4.08 1.50 0.07
C HIS A 35 -4.33 1.71 1.57
N GLU A 36 -5.34 1.05 2.14
CA GLU A 36 -5.62 1.10 3.58
C GLU A 36 -4.47 0.49 4.38
N LEU A 37 -3.98 -0.69 3.96
CA LEU A 37 -2.81 -1.35 4.54
C LEU A 37 -1.56 -0.50 4.41
N TYR A 38 -1.30 0.09 3.24
CA TYR A 38 -0.16 0.99 3.03
C TYR A 38 -0.17 2.14 4.04
N LYS A 39 -1.32 2.79 4.24
CA LYS A 39 -1.47 3.87 5.23
C LYS A 39 -1.19 3.40 6.66
N ILE A 40 -1.67 2.22 7.04
CA ILE A 40 -1.41 1.65 8.38
C ILE A 40 0.08 1.40 8.58
N ILE A 41 0.75 0.78 7.61
CA ILE A 41 2.18 0.46 7.68
C ILE A 41 3.02 1.73 7.74
N VAL A 42 2.81 2.70 6.84
CA VAL A 42 3.54 3.97 6.85
C VAL A 42 3.30 4.73 8.15
N SER A 43 2.06 4.80 8.62
CA SER A 43 1.75 5.44 9.91
C SER A 43 2.47 4.78 11.08
N SER A 44 2.54 3.44 11.09
CA SER A 44 3.24 2.68 12.13
C SER A 44 4.75 2.93 12.11
N ILE A 45 5.34 2.97 10.90
CA ILE A 45 6.76 3.30 10.70
C ILE A 45 7.05 4.72 11.20
N VAL A 46 6.26 5.71 10.78
CA VAL A 46 6.43 7.11 11.17
C VAL A 46 6.28 7.28 12.69
N THR A 47 5.27 6.64 13.29
CA THR A 47 5.03 6.68 14.73
C THR A 47 6.22 6.11 15.50
N THR A 48 6.74 4.97 15.05
CA THR A 48 7.90 4.32 15.68
C THR A 48 9.16 5.18 15.56
N ARG A 49 9.43 5.73 14.36
CA ARG A 49 10.57 6.62 14.13
C ARG A 49 10.50 7.87 15.00
N ASN A 50 9.33 8.49 15.09
CA ASN A 50 9.12 9.68 15.92
C ASN A 50 9.29 9.40 17.41
N ARG A 51 8.91 8.20 17.88
CA ARG A 51 9.15 7.79 19.27
C ARG A 51 10.65 7.65 19.54
N LEU A 52 11.36 6.93 18.67
CA LEU A 52 12.81 6.72 18.81
C LEU A 52 13.59 8.05 18.76
N ALA A 53 13.21 8.98 17.89
CA ALA A 53 13.86 10.28 17.79
C ALA A 53 13.63 11.20 19.01
N LYS A 54 12.59 10.96 19.82
CA LYS A 54 12.33 11.68 21.06
C LYS A 54 13.08 11.10 22.27
N GLU A 55 13.54 9.86 22.16
CA GLU A 55 14.26 9.14 23.22
C GLU A 55 15.80 9.32 23.14
N VAL A 56 16.29 9.96 22.07
CA VAL A 56 17.70 10.32 21.82
C VAL A 56 17.91 11.81 22.07
#